data_AF-A0A7Y6GBL0-F1
#
_entry.id   AF-A0A7Y6GBL0-F1
#
_cell.length_a   1.000
_cell.length_b   1.000
_cell.length_c   1.000
_cell.angle_alpha   90.00
_cell.angle_beta   90.00
_cell.angle_gamma   90.00
#
_symmetry.space_group_name_H-M   'P 1'
#
loop_
_entity.id
_entity.type
_entity.pdbx_description
1 polymer ?
#
loop_
_entity_poly.entity_id
_entity_poly.type
_entity_poly.pdbx_seq_one_letter_code
_entity_poly.pdbx_strand_id
1 'polypeptide(L)'
;MHPRRTRRNRCATTVALVVSVALGTAGAVSAMGAAQAAEARQDAAPVSVLTIQSDPTPEEQAQLREVAAAIWNPELAAGWNMNTDVAAVLSDATGEILRCSQAFALVPKPPGFVPGIGYLVSYAQQLKNYFLAVRDNRTYRACVVTAAANYRSAVEMASMGI
;
A
#
# COMPACT_ATOMS: atom_id res chain seq x y z
N MET A 1 -28.69 -29.22 -25.56
CA MET A 1 -27.94 -29.49 -26.82
C MET A 1 -26.75 -28.54 -26.89
N HIS A 2 -25.63 -28.92 -27.53
CA HIS A 2 -24.45 -28.07 -27.73
C HIS A 2 -24.20 -27.84 -29.23
N PRO A 3 -24.07 -26.59 -29.72
CA PRO A 3 -23.48 -26.31 -31.03
C PRO A 3 -21.94 -26.49 -30.99
N ARG A 4 -21.32 -26.77 -32.15
CA ARG A 4 -19.91 -27.17 -32.28
C ARG A 4 -18.97 -26.02 -32.71
N ARG A 5 -17.66 -26.24 -32.51
CA ARG A 5 -16.54 -25.36 -32.88
C ARG A 5 -16.29 -25.26 -34.40
N THR A 6 -15.88 -24.08 -34.86
CA THR A 6 -14.94 -23.79 -35.97
C THR A 6 -14.35 -22.39 -35.69
N ARG A 7 -13.04 -22.09 -35.59
CA ARG A 7 -11.74 -22.62 -36.07
C ARG A 7 -11.26 -22.10 -37.44
N ARG A 8 -10.67 -20.90 -37.46
CA ARG A 8 -9.65 -20.35 -38.39
C ARG A 8 -9.30 -18.89 -37.93
N ASN A 9 -8.13 -18.30 -38.16
CA ASN A 9 -6.83 -18.89 -38.51
C ASN A 9 -5.65 -18.01 -38.03
N ARG A 10 -4.44 -18.58 -38.09
CA ARG A 10 -3.14 -17.97 -37.72
C ARG A 10 -2.78 -16.73 -38.54
N CYS A 11 -1.97 -15.84 -37.94
CA CYS A 11 -0.72 -15.36 -38.55
C CYS A 11 0.35 -15.16 -37.48
N ALA A 12 1.59 -15.53 -37.79
CA ALA A 12 2.77 -15.32 -36.96
C ALA A 12 4.03 -15.39 -37.85
N THR A 13 4.87 -14.37 -37.79
CA THR A 13 6.13 -14.26 -38.53
C THR A 13 7.06 -13.31 -37.75
N THR A 14 7.97 -13.85 -36.94
CA THR A 14 9.41 -14.08 -37.20
C THR A 14 10.29 -12.86 -37.51
N VAL A 15 11.35 -12.79 -36.70
CA VAL A 15 12.55 -11.94 -36.74
C VAL A 15 13.28 -11.98 -38.09
N ALA A 16 13.89 -10.84 -38.47
CA ALA A 16 15.10 -10.78 -39.30
C ALA A 16 15.95 -9.55 -38.91
N LEU A 17 17.26 -9.60 -39.13
CA LEU A 17 18.26 -8.60 -38.74
C LEU A 17 19.20 -8.35 -39.92
N VAL A 18 19.54 -7.09 -40.24
CA VAL A 18 20.44 -6.73 -41.36
C VAL A 18 21.43 -5.63 -40.94
N VAL A 19 22.67 -5.70 -41.46
CA VAL A 19 23.84 -4.87 -41.10
C VAL A 19 24.52 -4.30 -42.35
N SER A 20 24.96 -3.04 -42.33
CA SER A 20 26.12 -2.44 -43.05
C SER A 20 26.23 -0.94 -42.69
N VAL A 21 27.37 -0.28 -42.38
CA VAL A 21 28.77 -0.30 -42.91
C VAL A 21 28.91 0.52 -44.21
N ALA A 22 29.82 1.50 -44.38
CA ALA A 22 30.86 2.08 -43.49
C ALA A 22 30.58 3.60 -43.22
N LEU A 23 31.47 4.62 -43.20
CA LEU A 23 32.90 4.86 -43.51
C LEU A 23 33.51 5.83 -42.45
N GLY A 24 34.85 5.97 -42.37
CA GLY A 24 35.50 7.01 -41.53
C GLY A 24 37.00 6.88 -41.24
N THR A 25 37.86 6.96 -42.26
CA THR A 25 39.34 7.23 -42.24
C THR A 25 40.27 6.62 -41.17
N ALA A 26 41.35 5.97 -41.63
CA ALA A 26 42.30 5.23 -40.80
C ALA A 26 43.24 6.08 -39.92
N GLY A 27 43.61 5.51 -38.77
CA GLY A 27 44.81 5.78 -37.97
C GLY A 27 45.30 4.45 -37.38
N ALA A 28 46.61 4.25 -37.18
CA ALA A 28 47.19 2.93 -36.97
C ALA A 28 48.13 2.84 -35.73
N VAL A 29 48.19 1.63 -35.15
CA VAL A 29 49.15 1.10 -34.14
C VAL A 29 49.25 1.86 -32.79
N SER A 30 49.44 1.23 -31.63
CA SER A 30 49.78 -0.18 -31.31
C SER A 30 49.39 -0.60 -29.88
N ALA A 31 49.53 -1.90 -29.60
CA ALA A 31 49.80 -2.53 -28.29
C ALA A 31 48.80 -2.39 -27.10
N MET A 32 48.02 -3.45 -26.89
CA MET A 32 47.82 -4.17 -25.61
C MET A 32 47.88 -3.39 -24.28
N GLY A 33 46.71 -3.02 -23.75
CA GLY A 33 46.46 -2.82 -22.32
C GLY A 33 45.28 -3.69 -21.88
N ALA A 34 45.48 -4.56 -20.89
CA ALA A 34 44.45 -5.52 -20.48
C ALA A 34 43.52 -4.97 -19.38
N ALA A 35 42.26 -5.42 -19.42
CA ALA A 35 41.29 -5.52 -18.33
C ALA A 35 41.27 -4.41 -17.27
N GLN A 36 40.21 -3.58 -17.32
CA GLN A 36 39.61 -2.99 -16.11
C GLN A 36 38.09 -3.05 -16.22
N ALA A 37 37.53 -4.11 -15.62
CA ALA A 37 36.09 -4.27 -15.42
C ALA A 37 35.80 -4.07 -13.92
N ALA A 38 35.33 -2.88 -13.55
CA ALA A 38 34.91 -2.55 -12.18
C ALA A 38 34.07 -1.26 -12.15
N GLU A 39 33.12 -1.08 -13.07
CA GLU A 39 32.21 0.06 -12.99
C GLU A 39 31.30 -0.11 -11.76
N ALA A 40 31.18 0.94 -10.96
CA ALA A 40 30.91 0.78 -9.53
C ALA A 40 29.51 0.24 -9.23
N ARG A 41 29.43 -0.73 -8.31
CA ARG A 41 28.18 -0.98 -7.58
C ARG A 41 27.87 0.24 -6.74
N GLN A 42 26.87 1.00 -7.17
CA GLN A 42 26.21 1.97 -6.30
C GLN A 42 25.27 1.19 -5.36
N ASP A 43 25.87 0.53 -4.36
CA ASP A 43 25.18 -0.04 -3.21
C ASP A 43 24.65 1.11 -2.33
N ALA A 44 23.67 1.83 -2.87
CA ALA A 44 22.91 2.86 -2.18
C ALA A 44 22.02 2.18 -1.14
N ALA A 45 22.60 1.87 0.02
CA ALA A 45 21.87 1.36 1.16
C ALA A 45 20.66 2.27 1.45
N PRO A 46 19.47 1.71 1.74
CA PRO A 46 18.30 2.52 2.04
C PRO A 46 18.58 3.32 3.31
N VAL A 47 18.74 4.63 3.15
CA VAL A 47 18.79 5.57 4.28
C VAL A 47 17.38 5.61 4.84
N SER A 48 17.08 4.75 5.81
CA SER A 48 15.89 4.86 6.63
C SER A 48 15.93 6.21 7.34
N VAL A 49 15.22 7.18 6.77
CA VAL A 49 15.01 8.49 7.39
C VAL A 49 14.13 8.23 8.61
N LEU A 50 14.77 7.99 9.75
CA LEU A 50 14.10 7.73 11.02
C LEU A 50 13.47 9.04 11.51
N THR A 51 12.32 9.39 10.94
CA THR A 51 11.49 10.49 11.42
C THR A 51 11.02 10.13 12.81
N ILE A 52 11.69 10.69 13.82
CA ILE A 52 11.24 10.64 15.22
C ILE A 52 10.00 11.51 15.34
N GLN A 53 8.87 11.01 14.84
CA GLN A 53 7.56 11.49 15.25
C GLN A 53 7.35 10.97 16.67
N SER A 54 7.20 11.89 17.63
CA SER A 54 6.86 11.55 19.00
C SER A 54 5.53 10.80 19.05
N ASP A 55 5.44 9.78 19.91
CA ASP A 55 4.21 9.01 20.07
C ASP A 55 2.99 9.88 20.42
N PRO A 56 1.78 9.50 19.95
CA PRO A 56 0.55 10.25 20.25
C PRO A 56 0.31 10.37 21.76
N THR A 57 -0.35 11.44 22.20
CA THR A 57 -0.65 11.63 23.63
C THR A 57 -1.59 10.54 24.15
N PRO A 58 -1.67 10.27 25.47
CA PRO A 58 -2.57 9.24 26.01
C PRO A 58 -4.04 9.39 25.57
N GLU A 59 -4.49 10.64 25.36
CA GLU A 59 -5.81 11.00 24.86
C GLU A 59 -5.98 10.64 23.37
N GLU A 60 -4.97 10.94 22.54
CA GLU A 60 -4.93 10.55 21.13
C GLU A 60 -4.87 9.02 20.98
N GLN A 61 -4.07 8.33 21.81
CA GLN A 61 -3.98 6.87 21.86
C GLN A 61 -5.34 6.22 22.20
N ALA A 62 -6.12 6.81 23.11
CA ALA A 62 -7.46 6.33 23.41
C ALA A 62 -8.40 6.47 22.19
N GLN A 63 -8.30 7.58 21.46
CA GLN A 63 -9.08 7.83 20.24
C GLN A 63 -8.68 6.90 19.09
N LEU A 64 -7.39 6.67 18.86
CA LEU A 64 -6.87 5.69 17.91
C LEU A 64 -7.37 4.28 18.25
N ARG A 65 -7.36 3.91 19.54
CA ARG A 65 -7.89 2.63 20.04
C ARG A 65 -9.39 2.47 19.78
N GLU A 66 -10.19 3.53 19.87
CA GLU A 66 -11.62 3.48 19.52
C GLU A 66 -11.87 3.20 18.03
N VAL A 67 -11.06 3.78 17.14
CA VAL A 67 -11.14 3.53 15.69
C VAL A 67 -10.69 2.10 15.36
N ALA A 68 -9.56 1.67 15.93
CA ALA A 68 -9.05 0.30 15.78
C ALA A 68 -10.05 -0.76 16.28
N ALA A 69 -10.72 -0.51 17.40
CA ALA A 69 -11.74 -1.39 17.97
C ALA A 69 -12.98 -1.56 17.06
N ALA A 70 -13.29 -0.58 16.22
CA ALA A 70 -14.39 -0.66 15.25
C ALA A 70 -14.02 -1.50 14.01
N ILE A 71 -12.75 -1.45 13.58
CA ILE A 71 -12.22 -2.21 12.43
C ILE A 71 -12.03 -3.69 12.79
N TRP A 72 -11.28 -3.98 13.86
CA TRP A 72 -10.90 -5.34 14.26
C TRP A 72 -11.80 -5.89 15.36
N ASN A 73 -11.59 -5.46 16.61
CA ASN A 73 -12.46 -5.61 17.78
C ASN A 73 -11.80 -4.91 19.00
N PRO A 74 -12.54 -4.62 20.09
CA PRO A 74 -11.98 -4.02 21.29
C PRO A 74 -10.84 -4.82 21.94
N GLU A 75 -10.93 -6.15 21.93
CA GLU A 75 -10.01 -7.05 22.63
C GLU A 75 -8.61 -7.01 22.02
N LEU A 76 -8.50 -6.98 20.69
CA LEU A 76 -7.23 -6.81 19.99
C LEU A 76 -6.70 -5.37 20.10
N ALA A 77 -7.56 -4.37 19.93
CA ALA A 77 -7.15 -2.96 19.99
C ALA A 77 -6.67 -2.53 21.40
N ALA A 78 -7.13 -3.20 22.45
CA ALA A 78 -6.63 -3.03 23.81
C ALA A 78 -5.19 -3.54 24.00
N GLY A 79 -4.76 -4.54 23.22
CA GLY A 79 -3.43 -5.16 23.32
C GLY A 79 -2.31 -4.42 22.57
N TRP A 80 -2.64 -3.50 21.66
CA TRP A 80 -1.64 -2.78 20.87
C TRP A 80 -1.15 -1.49 21.55
N ASN A 81 0.16 -1.25 21.45
CA ASN A 81 0.73 0.08 21.63
C ASN A 81 0.23 1.00 20.51
N MET A 82 -0.27 2.18 20.84
CA MET A 82 -0.85 3.13 19.87
C MET A 82 0.21 4.16 19.46
N ASN A 83 1.35 3.67 19.00
CA ASN A 83 2.47 4.49 18.50
C ASN A 83 2.16 5.13 17.14
N THR A 84 3.09 5.94 16.64
CA THR A 84 2.95 6.61 15.34
C THR A 84 2.82 5.63 14.17
N ASP A 85 3.52 4.50 14.19
CA ASP A 85 3.44 3.46 13.16
C ASP A 85 2.06 2.79 13.12
N VAL A 86 1.47 2.44 14.28
CA VAL A 86 0.10 1.94 14.36
C VAL A 86 -0.90 2.99 13.85
N ALA A 87 -0.68 4.26 14.15
CA ALA A 87 -1.53 5.34 13.67
C ALA A 87 -1.40 5.57 12.14
N ALA A 88 -0.24 5.27 11.54
CA ALA A 88 -0.06 5.24 10.09
C ALA A 88 -0.80 4.05 9.45
N VAL A 89 -0.64 2.83 9.96
CA VAL A 89 -1.38 1.65 9.46
C VAL A 89 -2.90 1.82 9.62
N LEU A 90 -3.34 2.44 10.72
CA LEU A 90 -4.74 2.78 10.97
C LEU A 90 -5.27 3.85 9.99
N SER A 91 -4.40 4.73 9.49
CA SER A 91 -4.73 5.71 8.45
C SER A 91 -4.97 5.01 7.10
N ASP A 92 -4.06 4.11 6.70
CA ASP A 92 -4.19 3.34 5.45
C ASP A 92 -5.43 2.44 5.45
N ALA A 93 -5.66 1.70 6.54
CA ALA A 93 -6.87 0.88 6.71
C ALA A 93 -8.15 1.73 6.65
N THR A 94 -8.15 2.91 7.30
CA THR A 94 -9.26 3.88 7.24
C THR A 94 -9.49 4.38 5.81
N GLY A 95 -8.42 4.72 5.09
CA GLY A 95 -8.46 5.14 3.70
C GLY A 95 -9.02 4.06 2.76
N GLU A 96 -8.63 2.81 2.95
CA GLU A 96 -9.18 1.67 2.20
C GLU A 96 -10.68 1.49 2.44
N ILE A 97 -11.14 1.54 3.69
CA ILE A 97 -12.57 1.39 4.01
C ILE A 97 -13.39 2.52 3.39
N LEU A 98 -12.94 3.78 3.51
CA LEU A 98 -13.62 4.96 2.95
C LEU A 98 -13.65 4.95 1.41
N ARG A 99 -12.59 4.45 0.78
CA ARG A 99 -12.47 4.27 -0.68
C ARG A 99 -13.38 3.14 -1.17
N CYS A 100 -13.35 1.98 -0.51
CA CYS A 100 -14.22 0.84 -0.84
C CYS A 100 -15.70 1.22 -0.74
N SER A 101 -16.09 1.91 0.34
CA SER A 101 -17.47 2.34 0.56
C SER A 101 -17.89 3.56 -0.28
N GLN A 102 -16.98 4.17 -1.04
CA GLN A 102 -17.30 5.28 -1.96
C GLN A 102 -18.19 4.81 -3.12
N ALA A 103 -17.94 3.59 -3.63
CA ALA A 103 -18.65 3.02 -4.78
C ALA A 103 -20.15 2.76 -4.56
N PHE A 104 -20.62 2.82 -3.32
CA PHE A 104 -21.97 2.36 -2.93
C PHE A 104 -22.91 3.48 -2.43
N ALA A 105 -22.40 4.71 -2.24
CA ALA A 105 -23.13 5.96 -1.97
C ALA A 105 -24.08 6.09 -0.74
N LEU A 106 -24.73 5.03 -0.21
CA LEU A 106 -25.84 5.18 0.75
C LEU A 106 -25.42 5.44 2.23
N VAL A 107 -24.13 5.58 2.53
CA VAL A 107 -23.65 5.86 3.90
C VAL A 107 -22.89 7.20 3.91
N PRO A 108 -23.39 8.24 4.62
CA PRO A 108 -22.69 9.51 4.81
C PRO A 108 -21.29 9.30 5.37
N LYS A 109 -20.29 9.92 4.77
CA LYS A 109 -18.87 9.82 5.17
C LYS A 109 -18.46 11.03 6.03
N PRO A 110 -17.48 10.88 6.95
CA PRO A 110 -16.86 12.02 7.59
C PRO A 110 -16.21 12.95 6.54
N PRO A 111 -16.26 14.28 6.69
CA PRO A 111 -15.72 15.22 5.73
C PRO A 111 -14.18 15.28 5.80
N GLY A 112 -13.52 15.48 4.66
CA GLY A 112 -12.07 15.72 4.59
C GLY A 112 -11.38 15.03 3.41
N PHE A 113 -10.05 15.15 3.37
CA PHE A 113 -9.17 14.38 2.48
C PHE A 113 -8.52 13.22 3.26
N VAL A 114 -7.87 12.30 2.54
CA VAL A 114 -7.30 11.01 2.98
C VAL A 114 -6.36 11.19 4.20
N PRO A 115 -6.39 10.26 5.19
CA PRO A 115 -5.97 10.57 6.56
C PRO A 115 -4.47 10.55 6.86
N GLY A 116 -4.13 11.23 7.95
CA GLY A 116 -3.00 10.93 8.84
C GLY A 116 -3.47 11.05 10.30
N ILE A 117 -2.57 10.96 11.28
CA ILE A 117 -2.87 10.92 12.73
C ILE A 117 -3.94 11.94 13.16
N GLY A 118 -3.73 13.23 12.84
CA GLY A 118 -4.65 14.31 13.24
C GLY A 118 -6.09 14.18 12.72
N TYR A 119 -6.31 13.46 11.60
CA TYR A 119 -7.65 13.13 11.12
C TYR A 119 -8.27 11.97 11.94
N LEU A 120 -7.51 10.92 12.21
CA LEU A 120 -7.99 9.79 13.02
C LEU A 120 -8.42 10.24 14.42
N VAL A 121 -7.60 11.08 15.04
CA VAL A 121 -7.86 11.79 16.31
C VAL A 121 -9.13 12.64 16.18
N SER A 122 -9.14 13.67 15.33
CA SER A 122 -10.26 14.63 15.21
C SER A 122 -11.61 14.00 14.87
N TYR A 123 -11.62 12.87 14.15
CA TYR A 123 -12.84 12.20 13.68
C TYR A 123 -13.10 10.84 14.33
N ALA A 124 -12.39 10.45 15.39
CA ALA A 124 -12.41 9.10 15.96
C ALA A 124 -13.82 8.53 16.20
N GLN A 125 -14.67 9.27 16.91
CA GLN A 125 -16.05 8.86 17.20
C GLN A 125 -16.95 8.83 15.94
N GLN A 126 -16.66 9.65 14.92
CA GLN A 126 -17.35 9.57 13.63
C GLN A 126 -16.91 8.33 12.84
N LEU A 127 -15.61 8.05 12.78
CA LEU A 127 -15.02 6.87 12.12
C LEU A 127 -15.50 5.57 12.76
N LYS A 128 -15.50 5.49 14.09
CA LYS A 128 -16.07 4.38 14.87
C LYS A 128 -17.53 4.11 14.48
N ASN A 129 -18.40 5.12 14.55
CA ASN A 129 -19.81 4.99 14.19
C ASN A 129 -20.00 4.60 12.71
N TYR A 130 -19.18 5.19 11.84
CA TYR A 130 -19.17 4.91 10.41
C TYR A 130 -18.80 3.44 10.11
N PHE A 131 -17.71 2.93 10.69
CA PHE A 131 -17.26 1.56 10.49
C PHE A 131 -18.23 0.53 11.07
N LEU A 132 -18.86 0.81 12.21
CA LEU A 132 -19.93 -0.05 12.74
C LEU A 132 -21.11 -0.14 11.76
N ALA A 133 -21.64 1.00 11.30
CA ALA A 133 -22.74 1.03 10.32
C ALA A 133 -22.40 0.36 8.97
N VAL A 134 -21.16 0.53 8.50
CA VAL A 134 -20.62 -0.14 7.30
C VAL A 134 -20.48 -1.65 7.51
N ARG A 135 -20.03 -2.10 8.69
CA ARG A 135 -19.81 -3.51 9.04
C ARG A 135 -21.13 -4.27 9.20
N ASP A 136 -22.16 -3.62 9.71
CA ASP A 136 -23.47 -4.24 9.97
C ASP A 136 -24.34 -4.30 8.70
N ASN A 137 -24.10 -3.41 7.71
CA ASN A 137 -24.76 -3.46 6.42
C ASN A 137 -24.16 -4.55 5.51
N ARG A 138 -24.96 -5.56 5.15
CA ARG A 138 -24.53 -6.75 4.37
C ARG A 138 -23.75 -6.45 3.10
N THR A 139 -24.07 -5.38 2.39
CA THR A 139 -23.39 -4.99 1.12
C THR A 139 -22.02 -4.35 1.37
N TYR A 140 -21.85 -3.68 2.51
CA TYR A 140 -20.69 -2.83 2.82
C TYR A 140 -19.71 -3.51 3.79
N ARG A 141 -20.16 -4.55 4.50
CA ARG A 141 -19.37 -5.35 5.44
C ARG A 141 -18.03 -5.81 4.89
N ALA A 142 -17.98 -6.11 3.59
CA ALA A 142 -16.75 -6.47 2.88
C ALA A 142 -15.65 -5.41 3.04
N CYS A 143 -15.96 -4.11 2.99
CA CYS A 143 -14.96 -3.05 3.10
C CYS A 143 -14.20 -3.09 4.44
N VAL A 144 -14.92 -3.23 5.57
CA VAL A 144 -14.30 -3.33 6.90
C VAL A 144 -13.60 -4.68 7.07
N VAL A 145 -14.24 -5.79 6.69
CA VAL A 145 -13.67 -7.14 6.88
C VAL A 145 -12.42 -7.37 6.02
N THR A 146 -12.40 -6.89 4.78
CA THR A 146 -11.23 -7.00 3.90
C THR A 146 -10.09 -6.10 4.35
N ALA A 147 -10.34 -4.84 4.71
CA ALA A 147 -9.29 -3.98 5.27
C ALA A 147 -8.74 -4.54 6.58
N ALA A 148 -9.61 -5.02 7.48
CA ALA A 148 -9.22 -5.66 8.72
C ALA A 148 -8.34 -6.91 8.49
N ALA A 149 -8.60 -7.70 7.44
CA ALA A 149 -7.75 -8.83 7.06
C ALA A 149 -6.41 -8.37 6.46
N ASN A 150 -6.46 -7.46 5.48
CA ASN A 150 -5.29 -6.97 4.74
C ASN A 150 -4.23 -6.33 5.65
N TYR A 151 -4.65 -5.48 6.58
CA TYR A 151 -3.75 -4.73 7.46
C TYR A 151 -3.47 -5.45 8.80
N ARG A 152 -3.99 -6.68 9.02
CA ARG A 152 -3.94 -7.35 10.33
C ARG A 152 -2.52 -7.55 10.87
N SER A 153 -1.59 -7.98 10.02
CA SER A 153 -0.19 -8.21 10.41
C SER A 153 0.62 -6.92 10.42
N ALA A 154 0.27 -5.94 9.58
CA ALA A 154 0.94 -4.64 9.56
C ALA A 154 0.74 -3.89 10.89
N VAL A 155 -0.50 -3.82 11.41
CA VAL A 155 -0.77 -3.17 12.70
C VAL A 155 -0.14 -3.94 13.87
N GLU A 156 0.04 -5.25 13.73
CA GLU A 156 0.65 -6.11 14.74
C GLU A 156 2.17 -5.87 14.84
N MET A 157 2.87 -5.83 13.71
CA MET A 157 4.31 -5.49 13.66
C MET A 157 4.55 -4.05 14.10
N ALA A 158 3.77 -3.09 13.59
CA ALA A 158 3.82 -1.70 14.01
C ALA A 158 3.62 -1.53 15.53
N SER A 159 2.70 -2.30 16.15
CA SER A 159 2.47 -2.26 17.60
C SER A 159 3.65 -2.78 18.44
N MET A 160 4.58 -3.52 17.81
CA MET A 160 5.85 -3.95 18.39
C MET A 160 7.02 -3.00 18.05
N GLY A 161 6.81 -2.00 17.18
CA GLY A 161 7.84 -1.08 16.69
C GLY A 161 8.75 -1.69 15.62
N ILE A 162 8.20 -2.49 14.70
CA ILE A 162 8.91 -3.24 13.64
C ILE A 162 8.15 -3.12 12.30
#